data_AF-A0A183G9R8-F1
#
_entry.id   AF-A0A183G9R8-F1
#
_cell.length_a   1.000
_cell.length_b   1.000
_cell.length_c   1.000
_cell.angle_alpha   90.00
_cell.angle_beta   90.00
_cell.angle_gamma   90.00
#
_symmetry.space_group_name_H-M   'P 1'
#
loop_
_entity.id
_entity.type
_entity.pdbx_description
1 polymer ?
#
loop_
_entity_poly.entity_id
_entity_poly.type
_entity_poly.pdbx_seq_one_letter_code
_entity_poly.pdbx_strand_id
1 'polypeptide(L)'
;MPRSAAHPTLALITTLKEIPTLFDRFGVARNVLDRISLFRGDITRLEIDAIVNAANNELRGGGGVDGAIHRAAGTAELQKECRAIGRCETGAAVITSGCKMSHIKNIIHTVGPQCKTYTPSEEEREKLISCYRSSLELAVEHKLKSIAFCCISTGVYRYPQEEAAKTVVGFLTEWLSNSENAMNVSVWSALLHI
;
A
#
# COMPACT_ATOMS: atom_id res chain seq x y z
N MET A 1 0.66 0.07 48.60
CA MET A 1 1.57 -0.12 47.46
C MET A 1 1.17 0.86 46.36
N PRO A 2 2.09 1.64 45.78
CA PRO A 2 1.74 2.66 44.80
C PRO A 2 1.42 2.01 43.46
N ARG A 3 0.36 2.50 42.81
CA ARG A 3 0.03 2.18 41.42
C ARG A 3 1.16 2.69 40.52
N SER A 4 1.87 1.77 39.88
CA SER A 4 2.79 2.09 38.79
C SER A 4 1.99 2.71 37.66
N ALA A 5 2.40 3.91 37.24
CA ALA A 5 1.90 4.59 36.07
C ALA A 5 2.17 3.73 34.83
N ALA A 6 1.13 3.47 34.03
CA ALA A 6 1.29 2.90 32.71
C ALA A 6 2.13 3.87 31.86
N HIS A 7 3.35 3.45 31.51
CA HIS A 7 4.10 4.09 30.45
C HIS A 7 3.27 3.98 29.15
N PRO A 8 3.05 5.08 28.41
CA PRO A 8 2.47 4.98 27.07
C PRO A 8 3.44 4.14 26.23
N THR A 9 2.98 2.98 25.76
CA THR A 9 3.71 2.16 24.80
C THR A 9 3.99 3.03 23.59
N LEU A 10 5.24 3.46 23.42
CA LEU A 10 5.76 3.86 22.12
C LEU A 10 5.49 2.69 21.19
N ALA A 11 4.44 2.78 20.39
CA ALA A 11 4.15 1.79 19.36
C ALA A 11 5.37 1.78 18.42
N LEU A 12 6.08 0.66 18.35
CA LEU A 12 7.31 0.54 17.57
C LEU A 12 7.02 0.89 16.11
N ILE A 13 7.78 1.84 15.58
CA ILE A 13 7.92 2.08 14.15
C ILE A 13 8.88 1.03 13.60
N THR A 14 8.54 0.44 12.46
CA THR A 14 9.37 -0.56 11.78
C THR A 14 10.13 0.12 10.64
N THR A 15 11.45 0.02 10.66
CA THR A 15 12.31 0.57 9.60
C THR A 15 12.50 -0.42 8.46
N LEU A 16 12.71 0.07 7.23
CA LEU A 16 12.90 -0.82 6.07
C LEU A 16 14.11 -1.76 6.19
N LYS A 17 15.13 -1.38 6.99
CA LYS A 17 16.32 -2.22 7.23
C LYS A 17 16.00 -3.49 8.02
N GLU A 18 14.88 -3.53 8.72
CA GLU A 18 14.45 -4.67 9.55
C GLU A 18 13.67 -5.72 8.73
N ILE A 19 13.30 -5.40 7.48
CA ILE A 19 12.46 -6.26 6.65
C ILE A 19 13.30 -6.89 5.53
N PRO A 20 13.51 -8.22 5.54
CA PRO A 20 14.30 -8.88 4.50
C PRO A 20 13.58 -8.87 3.16
N THR A 21 14.36 -8.72 2.09
CA THR A 21 13.89 -8.79 0.71
C THR A 21 13.54 -10.23 0.31
N LEU A 22 12.87 -10.39 -0.82
CA LEU A 22 12.64 -11.69 -1.43
C LEU A 22 13.95 -12.31 -1.93
N PHE A 23 14.91 -11.48 -2.34
CA PHE A 23 16.24 -11.97 -2.69
C PHE A 23 16.97 -12.56 -1.47
N ASP A 24 16.88 -11.93 -0.30
CA ASP A 24 17.48 -12.47 0.94
C ASP A 24 16.91 -13.84 1.32
N ARG A 25 15.66 -14.11 0.94
CA ARG A 25 14.96 -15.37 1.21
C ARG A 25 15.21 -16.45 0.17
N PHE A 26 15.24 -16.09 -1.11
CA PHE A 26 15.25 -17.06 -2.23
C PHE A 26 16.54 -17.10 -3.04
N GLY A 27 17.36 -16.03 -3.01
CA GLY A 27 18.66 -15.99 -3.67
C GLY A 27 18.64 -15.93 -5.21
N VAL A 28 17.49 -15.65 -5.83
CA VAL A 28 17.31 -15.64 -7.30
C VAL A 28 16.82 -14.29 -7.82
N ALA A 29 16.98 -14.02 -9.12
CA ALA A 29 16.47 -12.82 -9.79
C ALA A 29 16.81 -11.51 -9.05
N ARG A 30 18.08 -11.34 -8.66
CA ARG A 30 18.59 -10.26 -7.80
C ARG A 30 17.99 -8.90 -8.17
N ASN A 31 18.10 -8.47 -9.43
CA ASN A 31 17.68 -7.15 -9.91
C ASN A 31 16.20 -6.81 -9.68
N VAL A 32 15.36 -7.80 -9.40
CA VAL A 32 13.93 -7.63 -9.14
C VAL A 32 13.61 -7.95 -7.68
N LEU A 33 14.06 -9.12 -7.18
CA LEU A 33 13.70 -9.59 -5.84
C LEU A 33 14.44 -8.86 -4.72
N ASP A 34 15.53 -8.14 -5.00
CA ASP A 34 16.18 -7.24 -4.04
C ASP A 34 15.39 -5.94 -3.81
N ARG A 35 14.39 -5.67 -4.66
CA ARG A 35 13.49 -4.53 -4.53
C ARG A 35 12.18 -4.87 -3.85
N ILE A 36 11.83 -6.16 -3.75
CA ILE A 36 10.56 -6.61 -3.18
C ILE A 36 10.82 -7.20 -1.80
N SER A 37 10.07 -6.73 -0.81
CA SER A 37 10.03 -7.30 0.54
C SER A 37 8.61 -7.70 0.88
N LEU A 38 8.45 -8.68 1.79
CA LEU A 38 7.17 -9.08 2.35
C LEU A 38 7.08 -8.67 3.82
N PHE A 39 6.11 -7.81 4.12
CA PHE A 39 5.84 -7.36 5.48
C PHE A 39 4.44 -7.76 5.93
N ARG A 40 4.34 -8.37 7.11
CA ARG A 40 3.07 -8.69 7.77
C ARG A 40 2.95 -7.83 9.03
N GLY A 41 2.07 -6.83 8.97
CA GLY A 41 1.83 -5.93 10.10
C GLY A 41 0.96 -4.75 9.73
N ASP A 42 0.86 -3.79 10.65
CA ASP A 42 0.12 -2.55 10.44
C ASP A 42 0.94 -1.61 9.54
N ILE A 43 0.43 -1.35 8.33
CA ILE A 43 1.09 -0.50 7.32
C ILE A 43 1.31 0.93 7.81
N THR A 44 0.53 1.41 8.78
CA THR A 44 0.68 2.76 9.36
C THR A 44 1.91 2.89 10.26
N ARG A 45 2.61 1.78 10.54
CA ARG A 45 3.82 1.73 11.38
C ARG A 45 5.13 1.66 10.60
N LEU A 46 5.08 1.64 9.28
CA LEU A 46 6.28 1.60 8.44
C LEU A 46 6.89 3.00 8.28
N GLU A 47 8.18 3.14 8.57
CA GLU A 47 8.94 4.32 8.14
C GLU A 47 9.28 4.19 6.65
N ILE A 48 8.55 4.91 5.79
CA ILE A 48 8.57 4.73 4.33
C ILE A 48 8.15 6.01 3.60
N ASP A 49 8.49 6.17 2.32
CA ASP A 49 8.05 7.37 1.58
C ASP A 49 6.54 7.36 1.33
N ALA A 50 5.98 6.24 0.86
CA ALA A 50 4.55 6.13 0.63
C ALA A 50 3.94 4.82 1.10
N ILE A 51 2.72 4.90 1.62
CA ILE A 51 1.83 3.74 1.80
C ILE A 51 0.66 3.86 0.84
N VAL A 52 0.15 2.72 0.38
CA VAL A 52 -1.02 2.65 -0.50
C VAL A 52 -2.25 2.26 0.31
N ASN A 53 -3.28 3.10 0.22
CA ASN A 53 -4.59 2.90 0.82
C ASN A 53 -5.55 2.29 -0.19
N ALA A 54 -6.21 1.18 0.18
CA ALA A 54 -7.36 0.63 -0.53
C ALA A 54 -8.62 1.43 -0.19
N ALA A 55 -8.86 2.50 -0.93
CA ALA A 55 -9.93 3.46 -0.71
C ALA A 55 -11.22 3.07 -1.43
N ASN A 56 -12.27 3.86 -1.19
CA ASN A 56 -13.49 3.88 -2.00
C ASN A 56 -13.52 5.10 -2.93
N ASN A 57 -14.41 5.10 -3.93
CA ASN A 57 -14.48 6.13 -4.96
C ASN A 57 -14.74 7.55 -4.43
N GLU A 58 -15.32 7.68 -3.24
CA GLU A 58 -15.61 8.98 -2.64
C GLU A 58 -14.43 9.53 -1.82
N LEU A 59 -13.38 8.74 -1.59
CA LEU A 59 -12.22 9.09 -0.76
C LEU A 59 -12.62 9.51 0.68
N ARG A 60 -13.73 8.97 1.19
CA ARG A 60 -14.31 9.37 2.49
C ARG A 60 -13.89 8.52 3.68
N GLY A 61 -12.86 7.70 3.51
CA GLY A 61 -12.46 6.72 4.50
C GLY A 61 -13.48 5.58 4.61
N GLY A 62 -13.28 4.69 5.56
CA GLY A 62 -14.15 3.54 5.76
C GLY A 62 -13.69 2.65 6.91
N GLY A 63 -13.97 1.35 6.78
CA GLY A 63 -13.42 0.31 7.67
C GLY A 63 -12.05 -0.18 7.21
N GLY A 64 -11.59 -1.30 7.78
CA GLY A 64 -10.35 -1.97 7.35
C GLY A 64 -9.11 -1.09 7.38
N VAL A 65 -8.24 -1.27 6.39
CA VAL A 65 -6.98 -0.52 6.25
C VAL A 65 -7.23 0.97 5.99
N ASP A 66 -8.29 1.32 5.25
CA ASP A 66 -8.68 2.70 4.97
C ASP A 66 -8.99 3.47 6.26
N GLY A 67 -9.83 2.88 7.11
CA GLY A 67 -10.10 3.42 8.44
C GLY A 67 -8.87 3.50 9.33
N ALA A 68 -7.96 2.52 9.27
CA ALA A 68 -6.73 2.53 10.04
C ALA A 68 -5.81 3.69 9.62
N ILE A 69 -5.63 3.89 8.31
CA ILE A 69 -4.86 4.99 7.74
C ILE A 69 -5.48 6.33 8.12
N HIS A 70 -6.81 6.50 7.97
CA HIS A 70 -7.48 7.73 8.39
C HIS A 70 -7.33 8.04 9.89
N ARG A 71 -7.32 7.03 10.76
CA ARG A 71 -7.09 7.26 12.19
C ARG A 71 -5.64 7.65 12.47
N ALA A 72 -4.68 6.97 11.86
CA ALA A 72 -3.25 7.24 12.06
C ALA A 72 -2.80 8.59 11.48
N ALA A 73 -3.29 8.94 10.27
CA ALA A 73 -3.01 10.19 9.59
C ALA A 73 -3.66 11.42 10.27
N GLY A 74 -4.63 11.20 11.17
CA GLY A 74 -5.55 12.24 11.62
C GLY A 74 -6.72 12.37 10.66
N THR A 75 -7.91 11.96 11.11
CA THR A 75 -9.07 11.79 10.22
C THR A 75 -9.53 13.10 9.61
N ALA A 76 -9.51 14.19 10.38
CA ALA A 76 -9.91 15.51 9.90
C ALA A 76 -8.92 16.08 8.88
N GLU A 77 -7.63 15.90 9.12
CA GLU A 77 -6.55 16.38 8.25
C GLU A 77 -6.55 15.65 6.91
N LEU A 78 -6.56 14.31 6.93
CA LEU A 78 -6.58 13.53 5.71
C LEU A 78 -7.87 13.77 4.92
N GLN A 79 -9.02 13.87 5.60
CA GLN A 79 -10.27 14.15 4.90
C GLN A 79 -10.34 15.53 4.26
N LYS A 80 -9.62 16.52 4.80
CA LYS A 80 -9.52 17.83 4.15
C LYS A 80 -8.83 17.71 2.78
N GLU A 81 -7.73 16.95 2.70
CA GLU A 81 -7.02 16.71 1.43
C GLU A 81 -7.86 15.84 0.47
N CYS A 82 -8.45 14.74 0.95
CA CYS A 82 -9.30 13.89 0.12
C CYS A 82 -10.50 14.64 -0.49
N ARG A 83 -11.13 15.54 0.27
CA ARG A 83 -12.24 16.38 -0.24
C ARG A 83 -11.79 17.36 -1.30
N ALA A 84 -10.56 17.88 -1.22
CA ALA A 84 -10.01 18.77 -2.24
C ALA A 84 -9.76 18.03 -3.57
N ILE A 85 -9.40 16.74 -3.50
CA ILE A 85 -9.26 15.87 -4.67
C ILE A 85 -10.62 15.48 -5.26
N GLY A 86 -11.61 15.19 -4.41
CA GLY A 86 -12.97 14.86 -4.81
C GLY A 86 -13.21 13.37 -4.94
N ARG A 87 -12.84 12.76 -6.08
CA ARG A 87 -13.13 11.34 -6.39
C ARG A 87 -11.92 10.62 -6.97
N CYS A 88 -11.92 9.30 -6.86
CA CYS A 88 -10.97 8.42 -7.53
C CYS A 88 -11.74 7.28 -8.23
N GLU A 89 -11.42 7.05 -9.50
CA GLU A 89 -12.07 5.99 -10.29
C GLU A 89 -11.44 4.62 -10.03
N THR A 90 -12.20 3.56 -10.26
CA THR A 90 -11.70 2.19 -10.09
C THR A 90 -10.51 1.94 -11.02
N GLY A 91 -9.40 1.47 -10.45
CA GLY A 91 -8.12 1.27 -11.13
C GLY A 91 -7.21 2.50 -11.15
N ALA A 92 -7.69 3.67 -10.75
CA ALA A 92 -6.88 4.89 -10.67
C ALA A 92 -6.28 5.09 -9.28
N ALA A 93 -5.36 6.05 -9.15
CA ALA A 93 -4.78 6.45 -7.89
C ALA A 93 -4.66 7.98 -7.78
N VAL A 94 -4.69 8.49 -6.55
CA VAL A 94 -4.46 9.90 -6.19
C VAL A 94 -3.55 9.96 -4.96
N ILE A 95 -2.92 11.10 -4.70
CA ILE A 95 -1.92 11.24 -3.64
C ILE A 95 -2.25 12.37 -2.67
N THR A 96 -2.02 12.15 -1.38
CA THR A 96 -2.08 13.14 -0.30
C THR A 96 -0.77 13.15 0.48
N SER A 97 -0.63 14.07 1.43
CA SER A 97 0.42 14.01 2.44
C SER A 97 0.20 12.85 3.44
N GLY A 98 1.24 12.49 4.19
CA GLY A 98 1.14 11.60 5.35
C GLY A 98 0.40 12.20 6.55
N CYS A 99 0.02 13.49 6.47
CA CYS A 99 -0.64 14.24 7.53
C CYS A 99 0.09 14.12 8.89
N LYS A 100 -0.52 13.47 9.90
CA LYS A 100 0.09 13.29 11.23
C LYS A 100 1.12 12.17 11.31
N MET A 101 1.26 11.33 10.29
CA MET A 101 2.25 10.25 10.27
C MET A 101 3.59 10.81 9.77
N SER A 102 4.38 11.42 10.64
CA SER A 102 5.64 12.08 10.26
C SER A 102 6.70 11.16 9.65
N HIS A 103 6.61 9.85 9.90
CA HIS A 103 7.46 8.80 9.35
C HIS A 103 6.99 8.29 7.96
N ILE A 104 5.90 8.86 7.42
CA ILE A 104 5.35 8.56 6.10
C ILE A 104 5.18 9.87 5.33
N LYS A 105 5.80 10.00 4.15
CA LYS A 105 5.73 11.27 3.39
C LYS A 105 4.37 11.44 2.72
N ASN A 106 3.87 10.39 2.09
CA ASN A 106 2.67 10.42 1.28
C ASN A 106 1.76 9.21 1.51
N ILE A 107 0.47 9.41 1.27
CA ILE A 107 -0.51 8.33 1.18
C ILE A 107 -1.02 8.34 -0.27
N ILE A 108 -0.90 7.19 -0.94
CA ILE A 108 -1.46 6.99 -2.28
C ILE A 108 -2.77 6.25 -2.11
N HIS A 109 -3.88 6.87 -2.51
CA HIS A 109 -5.21 6.30 -2.44
C HIS A 109 -5.57 5.70 -3.80
N THR A 110 -5.90 4.42 -3.82
CA THR A 110 -6.36 3.75 -5.03
C THR A 110 -7.65 2.98 -4.77
N VAL A 111 -8.47 2.85 -5.80
CA VAL A 111 -9.77 2.20 -5.70
C VAL A 111 -9.75 0.88 -6.47
N GLY A 112 -9.71 -0.21 -5.71
CA GLY A 112 -9.70 -1.56 -6.28
C GLY A 112 -11.05 -1.99 -6.86
N PRO A 113 -11.07 -3.01 -7.74
CA PRO A 113 -12.30 -3.61 -8.26
C PRO A 113 -13.07 -4.36 -7.16
N GLN A 114 -14.39 -4.43 -7.29
CA GLN A 114 -15.27 -5.21 -6.42
C GLN A 114 -15.61 -6.56 -7.08
N CYS A 115 -15.07 -7.67 -6.55
CA CYS A 115 -15.31 -9.00 -7.09
C CYS A 115 -16.58 -9.61 -6.49
N LYS A 116 -17.69 -9.54 -7.23
CA LYS A 116 -19.01 -9.99 -6.71
C LYS A 116 -19.17 -11.51 -6.64
N THR A 117 -18.47 -12.24 -7.51
CA THR A 117 -18.61 -13.69 -7.72
C THR A 117 -17.54 -14.51 -7.01
N TYR A 118 -16.58 -13.87 -6.32
CA TYR A 118 -15.35 -14.51 -5.82
C TYR A 118 -14.54 -15.21 -6.93
N THR A 119 -14.81 -14.91 -8.20
CA THR A 119 -14.04 -15.37 -9.36
C THR A 119 -13.81 -14.15 -10.23
N PRO A 120 -12.60 -13.57 -10.22
CA PRO A 120 -12.38 -12.29 -10.86
C PRO A 120 -12.50 -12.40 -12.37
N SER A 121 -13.24 -11.47 -12.98
CA SER A 121 -13.26 -11.30 -14.43
C SER A 121 -11.92 -10.75 -14.94
N GLU A 122 -11.69 -10.81 -16.26
CA GLU A 122 -10.51 -10.18 -16.85
C GLU A 122 -10.48 -8.67 -16.62
N GLU A 123 -11.63 -7.99 -16.69
CA GLU A 123 -11.73 -6.57 -16.36
C GLU A 123 -11.36 -6.30 -14.90
N GLU A 124 -11.81 -7.14 -13.96
CA GLU A 124 -11.44 -7.01 -12.55
C GLU A 124 -9.94 -7.26 -12.33
N ARG A 125 -9.34 -8.23 -13.04
CA ARG A 125 -7.88 -8.44 -13.03
C ARG A 125 -7.12 -7.21 -13.55
N GLU A 126 -7.54 -6.67 -14.67
CA GLU A 126 -6.95 -5.46 -15.28
C GLU A 126 -7.08 -4.25 -14.36
N LYS A 127 -8.24 -4.06 -13.72
CA LYS A 127 -8.46 -2.98 -12.74
C LYS A 127 -7.60 -3.14 -11.50
N LEU A 128 -7.40 -4.36 -11.01
CA LEU A 128 -6.46 -4.61 -9.91
C LEU A 128 -5.03 -4.22 -10.32
N ILE A 129 -4.57 -4.67 -11.49
CA ILE A 129 -3.24 -4.29 -12.03
C ILE A 129 -3.13 -2.77 -12.16
N SER A 130 -4.17 -2.11 -12.68
CA SER A 130 -4.21 -0.66 -12.83
C SER A 130 -3.98 0.07 -11.50
N CYS A 131 -4.54 -0.42 -10.39
CA CYS A 131 -4.33 0.18 -9.06
C CYS A 131 -2.84 0.20 -8.69
N TYR A 132 -2.14 -0.92 -8.88
CA TYR A 132 -0.71 -1.02 -8.59
C TYR A 132 0.09 -0.15 -9.56
N ARG A 133 -0.24 -0.17 -10.85
CA ARG A 133 0.42 0.63 -11.88
C ARG A 133 0.31 2.13 -11.59
N SER A 134 -0.89 2.66 -11.44
CA SER A 134 -1.11 4.09 -11.19
C SER A 134 -0.48 4.55 -9.86
N SER A 135 -0.45 3.67 -8.85
CA SER A 135 0.24 3.98 -7.60
C SER A 135 1.76 4.07 -7.77
N LEU A 136 2.36 3.17 -8.56
CA LEU A 136 3.79 3.20 -8.88
C LEU A 136 4.15 4.41 -9.73
N GLU A 137 3.31 4.76 -10.71
CA GLU A 137 3.49 5.95 -11.54
C GLU A 137 3.51 7.23 -10.69
N LEU A 138 2.57 7.38 -9.74
CA LEU A 138 2.60 8.51 -8.78
C LEU A 138 3.86 8.49 -7.91
N ALA A 139 4.33 7.33 -7.48
CA ALA A 139 5.58 7.23 -6.72
C ALA A 139 6.79 7.71 -7.55
N VAL A 140 6.86 7.33 -8.82
CA VAL A 140 7.90 7.80 -9.76
C VAL A 140 7.80 9.32 -9.96
N GLU A 141 6.60 9.83 -10.27
CA GLU A 141 6.34 11.25 -10.51
C GLU A 141 6.77 12.12 -9.32
N HIS A 142 6.42 11.67 -8.11
CA HIS A 142 6.75 12.36 -6.85
C HIS A 142 8.15 12.00 -6.30
N LYS A 143 8.97 11.25 -7.06
CA LYS A 143 10.34 10.87 -6.69
C LYS A 143 10.45 10.11 -5.36
N LEU A 144 9.42 9.34 -5.02
CA LEU A 144 9.35 8.50 -3.83
C LEU A 144 10.22 7.25 -4.06
N LYS A 145 11.10 6.92 -3.12
CA LYS A 145 12.06 5.82 -3.26
C LYS A 145 11.53 4.50 -2.71
N SER A 146 10.48 4.55 -1.90
CA SER A 146 9.89 3.39 -1.24
C SER A 146 8.37 3.49 -1.17
N ILE A 147 7.68 2.43 -1.55
CA ILE A 147 6.22 2.34 -1.52
C ILE A 147 5.80 1.02 -0.87
N ALA A 148 4.81 1.05 0.02
CA ALA A 148 4.21 -0.14 0.63
C ALA A 148 2.76 -0.31 0.18
N PHE A 149 2.43 -1.47 -0.35
CA PHE A 149 1.05 -1.81 -0.75
C PHE A 149 0.29 -2.53 0.36
N CYS A 150 -0.99 -2.23 0.51
CA CYS A 150 -1.95 -3.11 1.18
C CYS A 150 -2.43 -4.22 0.24
N CYS A 151 -3.14 -5.24 0.76
CA CYS A 151 -3.80 -6.25 -0.07
C CYS A 151 -5.10 -5.70 -0.69
N ILE A 152 -4.97 -4.86 -1.72
CA ILE A 152 -6.07 -4.16 -2.40
C ILE A 152 -7.16 -5.16 -2.83
N SER A 153 -8.41 -4.77 -2.61
CA SER A 153 -9.63 -5.55 -2.93
C SER A 153 -9.87 -6.88 -2.20
N THR A 154 -8.93 -7.40 -1.42
CA THR A 154 -9.05 -8.74 -0.81
C THR A 154 -9.90 -8.82 0.46
N GLY A 155 -10.33 -7.67 1.00
CA GLY A 155 -11.21 -7.56 2.16
C GLY A 155 -12.68 -7.41 1.75
N VAL A 156 -13.25 -6.24 2.03
CA VAL A 156 -14.67 -5.93 1.76
C VAL A 156 -15.06 -6.13 0.28
N TYR A 157 -14.10 -5.95 -0.64
CA TYR A 157 -14.29 -6.10 -2.09
C TYR A 157 -14.10 -7.53 -2.61
N ARG A 158 -13.83 -8.50 -1.72
CA ARG A 158 -13.98 -9.96 -1.96
C ARG A 158 -13.12 -10.56 -3.07
N TYR A 159 -12.09 -9.85 -3.53
CA TYR A 159 -11.14 -10.42 -4.49
C TYR A 159 -10.39 -11.59 -3.83
N PRO A 160 -10.38 -12.81 -4.41
CA PRO A 160 -9.71 -13.96 -3.79
C PRO A 160 -8.22 -13.70 -3.56
N GLN A 161 -7.74 -13.93 -2.34
CA GLN A 161 -6.37 -13.57 -1.93
C GLN A 161 -5.30 -14.25 -2.78
N GLU A 162 -5.46 -15.54 -3.09
CA GLU A 162 -4.49 -16.29 -3.88
C GLU A 162 -4.42 -15.76 -5.33
N GLU A 163 -5.56 -15.46 -5.93
CA GLU A 163 -5.64 -14.89 -7.28
C GLU A 163 -5.08 -13.47 -7.31
N ALA A 164 -5.38 -12.64 -6.31
CA ALA A 164 -4.79 -11.31 -6.18
C ALA A 164 -3.27 -11.41 -6.04
N ALA A 165 -2.76 -12.28 -5.17
CA ALA A 165 -1.32 -12.46 -4.97
C ALA A 165 -0.61 -12.88 -6.26
N LYS A 166 -1.15 -13.87 -7.00
CA LYS A 166 -0.60 -14.28 -8.31
C LYS A 166 -0.56 -13.12 -9.30
N THR A 167 -1.69 -12.44 -9.48
CA THR A 167 -1.81 -11.30 -10.41
C THR A 167 -0.84 -10.17 -10.05
N VAL A 168 -0.77 -9.80 -8.77
CA VAL A 168 0.06 -8.69 -8.30
C VAL A 168 1.55 -9.03 -8.36
N VAL A 169 1.96 -10.22 -7.92
CA VAL A 169 3.38 -10.62 -7.97
C VAL A 169 3.87 -10.72 -9.41
N GLY A 170 3.04 -11.23 -10.33
CA GLY A 170 3.34 -11.25 -11.76
C GLY A 170 3.58 -9.85 -12.30
N PHE A 171 2.63 -8.94 -12.06
CA PHE A 171 2.74 -7.55 -12.49
C PHE A 171 3.97 -6.83 -11.89
N LEU A 172 4.19 -6.93 -10.57
CA LEU A 172 5.32 -6.24 -9.92
C LEU A 172 6.68 -6.75 -10.44
N THR A 173 6.80 -8.06 -10.66
CA THR A 173 8.01 -8.67 -11.23
C THR A 173 8.28 -8.14 -12.63
N GLU A 174 7.26 -8.07 -13.48
CA GLU A 174 7.38 -7.53 -14.84
C GLU A 174 7.72 -6.04 -14.81
N TRP A 175 7.01 -5.25 -14.00
CA TRP A 175 7.22 -3.81 -13.91
C TRP A 175 8.63 -3.44 -13.44
N LEU A 176 9.16 -4.17 -12.46
CA LEU A 176 10.53 -4.00 -11.94
C LEU A 176 11.61 -4.57 -12.87
N SER A 177 11.26 -5.43 -13.84
CA SER A 177 12.23 -5.91 -14.83
C SER A 177 12.64 -4.82 -15.82
N ASN A 178 11.87 -3.72 -15.91
CA ASN A 178 12.27 -2.52 -16.62
C ASN A 178 13.28 -1.71 -15.77
N SER A 179 14.47 -1.47 -16.31
CA SER A 179 15.57 -0.83 -15.59
C SER A 179 15.29 0.61 -15.18
N GLU A 180 14.53 1.37 -15.98
CA GLU A 180 14.15 2.76 -15.63
C GLU A 180 13.24 2.77 -14.40
N ASN A 181 12.26 1.87 -14.37
CA ASN A 181 11.36 1.71 -13.24
C ASN A 181 12.12 1.31 -11.96
N ALA A 182 13.01 0.32 -12.08
CA ALA A 182 13.81 -0.20 -10.97
C ALA A 182 14.81 0.82 -10.39
N MET A 183 15.29 1.78 -11.20
CA MET A 183 16.14 2.87 -10.71
C MET A 183 15.36 3.94 -9.94
N ASN A 184 14.07 4.10 -10.23
CA ASN A 184 13.26 5.18 -9.69
C ASN A 184 12.64 4.83 -8.34
N VAL A 185 12.15 3.60 -8.16
CA VAL A 185 11.37 3.17 -6.98
C VAL A 185 11.81 1.79 -6.52
N SER A 186 12.05 1.61 -5.22
CA SER A 186 12.09 0.28 -4.59
C SER A 186 10.70 -0.07 -4.09
N VAL A 187 10.18 -1.24 -4.46
CA VAL A 187 8.77 -1.59 -4.25
C VAL A 187 8.61 -2.59 -3.11
N TRP A 188 8.15 -2.13 -1.96
CA TRP A 188 7.92 -2.98 -0.81
C TRP A 188 6.48 -3.48 -0.88
N SER A 189 6.25 -4.79 -0.86
CA SER A 189 4.89 -5.33 -0.84
C SER A 189 4.58 -5.78 0.58
N ALA A 190 3.81 -4.98 1.32
CA ALA A 190 3.26 -5.47 2.57
C ALA A 190 2.10 -6.43 2.24
N LEU A 191 2.35 -7.74 2.35
CA LEU A 191 1.25 -8.70 2.38
C LEU A 191 0.52 -8.51 3.72
N LEU A 192 -0.51 -7.68 3.70
CA LEU A 192 -1.53 -7.64 4.73
C LEU A 192 -2.24 -9.00 4.75
N HIS A 193 -1.82 -9.87 5.66
CA HIS A 193 -2.78 -10.74 6.30
C HIS A 193 -3.70 -9.85 7.14
N ILE A 194 -4.96 -9.73 6.71
CA ILE A 194 -6.10 -9.46 7.61
C ILE A 194 -6.26 -10.68 8.52
#